data_AF-A0A5N6VZR6-F1
#
_entry.id   AF-A0A5N6VZR6-F1
#
_cell.length_a   1.000
_cell.length_b   1.000
_cell.length_c   1.000
_cell.angle_alpha   90.00
_cell.angle_beta   90.00
_cell.angle_gamma   90.00
#
_symmetry.space_group_name_H-M   'P 1'
#
loop_
_entity.id
_entity.type
_entity.pdbx_description
1 polymer ?
#
loop_
_entity_poly.entity_id
_entity_poly.type
_entity_poly.pdbx_seq_one_letter_code
_entity_poly.pdbx_strand_id
1 'polypeptide(L)'
;MRIPFCLNPETIGHRAVSGPHIRFRKFVAKEVIAMPGAGAEVIEAAFTASAGLVGAMAVALMRRCFEMTLRFAKSDTRNGTEPIISKQSVADLLIKMKMRCEAGRALTWKACSSLGRVPEAAETTHLAKIFCSENAVQCVIEGINAVGVQAYQAKFQYGVLLNDAVCLPIFDGGNKWNPASADVFPRTRYEPEHRLPAAIKAAGYDIKDVKAVIMGHLHLDHAGGLEHFLNTDVPIYVHEEEFKHACWGAGTKAEEGSYLPDYLPLDGSLNWQTFNDSQLDLCTGITLHLCPGHTPGLCIMQVNLPQDGTFIWTTDQFHVRENYEKNHAQGWLLRDHKSWMDSTNFIRRLQRLYSATIIFGHDLEVGTALIQQKPFYQ
;
A
#
# COMPACT_ATOMS: atom_id res chain seq x y z
N MET A 1 -31.72 28.94 24.57
CA MET A 1 -30.43 28.50 24.00
C MET A 1 -30.47 26.98 23.91
N ARG A 2 -30.75 26.41 22.73
CA ARG A 2 -30.82 24.95 22.54
C ARG A 2 -29.40 24.43 22.32
N ILE A 3 -28.97 23.50 23.17
CA ILE A 3 -27.73 22.74 23.00
C ILE A 3 -27.84 22.02 21.65
N PRO A 4 -26.89 22.19 20.69
CA PRO A 4 -26.92 21.41 19.49
C PRO A 4 -26.63 19.97 19.90
N PHE A 5 -27.60 19.08 19.68
CA PHE A 5 -27.42 17.64 19.84
C PHE A 5 -26.16 17.24 19.06
N CYS A 6 -25.15 16.71 19.74
CA CYS A 6 -24.09 15.95 19.08
C CYS A 6 -24.75 14.76 18.37
N LEU A 7 -24.94 14.87 17.07
CA LEU A 7 -25.40 13.78 16.22
C LEU A 7 -24.24 12.78 16.11
N ASN A 8 -24.23 11.77 16.96
CA ASN A 8 -23.41 10.59 16.72
C ASN A 8 -23.90 9.92 15.42
N PRO A 9 -22.99 9.53 14.51
CA PRO A 9 -23.38 8.73 13.36
C PRO A 9 -23.96 7.41 13.86
N GLU A 10 -25.07 6.97 13.26
CA GLU A 10 -25.62 5.66 13.53
C GLU A 10 -24.69 4.59 12.93
N THR A 11 -24.20 3.68 13.76
CA THR A 11 -23.31 2.60 13.33
C THR A 11 -24.01 1.24 13.46
N ILE A 12 -23.67 0.32 12.56
CA ILE A 12 -24.24 -1.05 12.56
C ILE A 12 -23.55 -1.97 13.58
N GLY A 13 -22.30 -1.67 13.94
CA GLY A 13 -21.50 -2.31 14.98
C GLY A 13 -20.91 -1.27 15.93
N HIS A 14 -20.39 -1.70 17.08
CA HIS A 14 -19.89 -0.83 18.15
C HIS A 14 -20.92 0.20 18.61
N ARG A 15 -22.22 -0.17 18.64
CA ARG A 15 -23.37 0.72 18.90
C ARG A 15 -23.35 1.40 20.28
N ALA A 16 -22.56 0.87 21.21
CA ALA A 16 -22.39 1.43 22.55
C ALA A 16 -21.29 2.52 22.61
N VAL A 17 -20.56 2.75 21.51
CA VAL A 17 -19.47 3.71 21.43
C VAL A 17 -19.97 5.04 20.87
N SER A 18 -19.51 6.15 21.44
CA SER A 18 -19.78 7.50 20.94
C SER A 18 -18.69 7.92 19.95
N GLY A 19 -19.07 8.40 18.77
CA GLY A 19 -18.14 8.89 17.74
C GLY A 19 -18.59 10.21 17.13
N PRO A 20 -18.65 11.31 17.89
CA PRO A 20 -19.23 12.56 17.42
C PRO A 20 -18.33 13.22 16.37
N HIS A 21 -18.93 13.92 15.41
CA HIS A 21 -18.20 14.88 14.59
C HIS A 21 -17.82 16.10 15.44
N ILE A 22 -16.52 16.32 15.63
CA ILE A 22 -15.98 17.44 16.40
C ILE A 22 -15.46 18.51 15.45
N ARG A 23 -15.87 19.77 15.65
CA ARG A 23 -15.38 20.91 14.88
C ARG A 23 -14.91 22.02 15.81
N PHE A 24 -13.65 22.41 15.66
CA PHE A 24 -13.08 23.55 16.37
C PHE A 24 -13.26 24.84 15.55
N ARG A 25 -13.72 25.92 16.19
CA ARG A 25 -13.79 27.27 15.58
C ARG A 25 -13.11 28.27 16.51
N LYS A 26 -12.05 28.93 16.03
CA LYS A 26 -11.23 29.87 16.82
C LYS A 26 -10.78 29.26 18.17
N PHE A 27 -10.48 27.97 18.17
CA PHE A 27 -10.05 27.26 19.37
C PHE A 27 -8.61 27.67 19.72
N VAL A 28 -8.41 28.03 20.99
CA VAL A 28 -7.09 28.31 21.56
C VAL A 28 -6.83 27.25 22.62
N ALA A 29 -5.83 26.41 22.38
CA ALA A 29 -5.43 25.39 23.34
C ALA A 29 -4.81 26.06 24.58
N LYS A 30 -5.25 25.66 25.77
CA LYS A 30 -4.68 26.13 27.05
C LYS A 30 -3.49 25.28 27.49
N GLU A 31 -3.44 24.04 27.02
CA GLU A 31 -2.44 23.05 27.35
C GLU A 31 -1.97 22.40 26.05
N VAL A 32 -0.67 22.16 25.96
CA VAL A 32 -0.01 21.62 24.76
C VAL A 32 0.69 20.33 25.17
N ILE A 33 0.34 19.23 24.50
CA ILE A 33 0.84 17.88 24.81
C ILE A 33 2.22 17.64 24.17
N ALA A 34 2.55 18.37 23.10
CA ALA A 34 3.81 18.26 22.38
C ALA A 34 4.25 19.60 21.79
N MET A 35 5.55 19.86 21.73
CA MET A 35 6.07 21.07 21.09
C MET A 35 5.65 21.14 19.61
N PRO A 36 5.53 22.34 19.02
CA PRO A 36 5.25 22.48 17.60
C PRO A 36 6.21 21.64 16.74
N GLY A 37 5.68 20.79 15.86
CA GLY A 37 6.44 19.87 15.02
C GLY A 37 6.52 18.43 15.54
N ALA A 38 6.39 18.19 16.85
CA ALA A 38 6.49 16.86 17.46
C ALA A 38 5.14 16.10 17.55
N GLY A 39 4.07 16.65 16.96
CA GLY A 39 2.73 16.06 17.07
C GLY A 39 2.62 14.68 16.41
N ALA A 40 3.34 14.44 15.31
CA ALA A 40 3.30 13.18 14.58
C ALA A 40 3.85 12.02 15.43
N GLU A 41 4.98 12.20 16.10
CA GLU A 41 5.60 11.18 16.95
C GLU A 41 4.70 10.79 18.13
N VAL A 42 4.05 11.78 18.75
CA VAL A 42 3.10 11.53 19.85
C VAL A 42 1.88 10.75 19.36
N ILE A 43 1.38 11.08 18.16
CA ILE A 43 0.29 10.34 17.53
C ILE A 43 0.75 8.91 17.21
N GLU A 44 1.92 8.72 16.62
CA GLU A 44 2.45 7.39 16.28
C GLU A 44 2.64 6.50 17.51
N ALA A 45 3.17 7.06 18.60
CA ALA A 45 3.29 6.35 19.87
C ALA A 45 1.92 5.95 20.44
N ALA A 46 0.91 6.82 20.33
CA ALA A 46 -0.45 6.52 20.76
C ALA A 46 -1.08 5.41 19.90
N PHE A 47 -0.93 5.48 18.57
CA PHE A 47 -1.42 4.48 17.63
C PHE A 47 -0.71 3.13 17.77
N THR A 48 0.58 3.14 18.11
CA THR A 48 1.34 1.93 18.43
C THR A 48 0.72 1.20 19.63
N ALA A 49 0.38 1.95 20.70
CA ALA A 49 -0.23 1.37 21.89
C ALA A 49 -1.67 0.89 21.63
N SER A 50 -2.50 1.67 20.92
CA SER A 50 -3.87 1.29 20.60
C SER A 50 -3.93 0.10 19.64
N ALA A 51 -2.98 -0.06 18.72
CA ALA A 51 -2.93 -1.22 17.81
C ALA A 51 -2.85 -2.56 18.59
N GLY A 52 -2.08 -2.59 19.67
CA GLY A 52 -2.05 -3.73 20.59
C GLY A 52 -3.41 -4.01 21.25
N LEU A 53 -4.15 -2.96 21.61
CA LEU A 53 -5.50 -3.07 22.16
C LEU A 53 -6.50 -3.59 21.13
N VAL A 54 -6.40 -3.18 19.86
CA VAL A 54 -7.23 -3.71 18.78
C VAL A 54 -6.98 -5.20 18.58
N GLY A 55 -5.71 -5.64 18.66
CA GLY A 55 -5.36 -7.06 18.69
C GLY A 55 -6.10 -7.82 19.81
N ALA A 56 -6.10 -7.26 21.02
CA ALA A 56 -6.80 -7.85 22.16
C ALA A 56 -8.33 -7.91 21.98
N MET A 57 -8.94 -6.85 21.45
CA MET A 57 -10.38 -6.81 21.12
C MET A 57 -10.74 -7.90 20.11
N ALA A 58 -9.94 -8.03 19.04
CA ALA A 58 -10.12 -9.05 18.01
C ALA A 58 -10.02 -10.48 18.58
N VAL A 59 -9.03 -10.75 19.44
CA VAL A 59 -8.88 -12.05 20.12
C VAL A 59 -10.07 -12.37 21.01
N ALA A 60 -10.58 -11.38 21.76
CA ALA A 60 -11.76 -11.56 22.60
C ALA A 60 -13.00 -11.91 21.76
N LEU A 61 -13.20 -11.22 20.63
CA LEU A 61 -14.28 -11.48 19.69
C LEU A 61 -14.17 -12.89 19.08
N MET A 62 -12.98 -13.27 18.59
CA MET A 62 -12.71 -14.62 18.08
C MET A 62 -13.01 -15.69 19.11
N ARG A 63 -12.55 -15.51 20.36
CA ARG A 63 -12.81 -16.44 21.45
C ARG A 63 -14.30 -16.59 21.72
N ARG A 64 -15.03 -15.47 21.80
CA ARG A 64 -16.48 -15.48 22.02
C ARG A 64 -17.21 -16.21 20.91
N CYS A 65 -16.89 -15.92 19.65
CA CYS A 65 -17.45 -16.60 18.49
C CYS A 65 -17.20 -18.11 18.55
N PHE A 66 -15.95 -18.52 18.80
CA PHE A 66 -15.57 -19.93 18.93
C PHE A 66 -16.35 -20.65 20.04
N GLU A 67 -16.45 -20.05 21.23
CA GLU A 67 -17.18 -20.67 22.35
C GLU A 67 -18.68 -20.81 22.10
N MET A 68 -19.29 -19.87 21.35
CA MET A 68 -20.68 -19.97 20.92
C MET A 68 -20.86 -21.09 19.90
N THR A 69 -20.01 -21.12 18.87
CA THR A 69 -20.06 -22.14 17.79
C THR A 69 -19.79 -23.53 18.34
N LEU A 70 -18.80 -23.70 19.22
CA LEU A 70 -18.47 -24.97 19.84
C LEU A 70 -19.63 -25.51 20.68
N ARG A 71 -20.31 -24.64 21.43
CA ARG A 71 -21.50 -25.03 22.20
C ARG A 71 -22.59 -25.55 21.30
N PHE A 72 -22.93 -24.79 20.26
CA PHE A 72 -23.94 -25.18 19.28
C PHE A 72 -23.58 -26.51 18.62
N ALA A 73 -22.32 -26.67 18.19
CA ALA A 73 -21.86 -27.87 17.51
C ALA A 73 -21.94 -29.14 18.38
N LYS A 74 -21.76 -29.00 19.70
CA LYS A 74 -21.89 -30.10 20.66
C LYS A 74 -23.33 -30.46 20.99
N SER A 75 -24.28 -29.55 20.79
CA SER A 75 -25.68 -29.74 21.22
C SER A 75 -26.64 -30.07 20.08
N ASP A 76 -26.43 -29.52 18.89
CA ASP A 76 -27.37 -29.67 17.77
C ASP A 76 -26.99 -30.89 16.91
N THR A 77 -27.96 -31.75 16.60
CA THR A 77 -27.75 -32.97 15.80
C THR A 77 -28.25 -32.85 14.36
N ARG A 78 -28.96 -31.77 14.00
CA ARG A 78 -29.66 -31.59 12.70
C ARG A 78 -30.58 -32.77 12.35
N ASN A 79 -31.30 -33.29 13.34
CA ASN A 79 -32.13 -34.49 13.23
C ASN A 79 -31.35 -35.77 12.88
N GLY A 80 -30.03 -35.75 13.03
CA GLY A 80 -29.19 -36.94 13.00
C GLY A 80 -29.10 -37.63 14.35
N THR A 81 -28.36 -38.73 14.38
CA THR A 81 -28.09 -39.53 15.59
C THR A 81 -26.97 -38.96 16.47
N GLU A 82 -26.14 -38.08 15.92
CA GLU A 82 -24.92 -37.54 16.54
C GLU A 82 -24.93 -36.01 16.44
N PRO A 83 -24.37 -35.29 17.42
CA PRO A 83 -24.16 -33.85 17.31
C PRO A 83 -23.28 -33.48 16.10
N ILE A 84 -23.48 -32.28 15.54
CA ILE A 84 -22.78 -31.87 14.32
C ILE A 84 -21.26 -31.75 14.49
N ILE A 85 -20.75 -31.65 15.72
CA ILE A 85 -19.29 -31.68 16.00
C ILE A 85 -18.63 -32.97 15.49
N SER A 86 -19.38 -34.09 15.42
CA SER A 86 -18.89 -35.36 14.89
C SER A 86 -18.75 -35.36 13.36
N LYS A 87 -19.15 -34.28 12.68
CA LYS A 87 -18.98 -34.12 11.23
C LYS A 87 -17.68 -33.39 10.93
N GLN A 88 -16.82 -34.00 10.11
CA GLN A 88 -15.51 -33.45 9.76
C GLN A 88 -15.61 -32.02 9.20
N SER A 89 -16.59 -31.72 8.36
CA SER A 89 -16.81 -30.38 7.81
C SER A 89 -17.04 -29.30 8.87
N VAL A 90 -17.62 -29.64 10.03
CA VAL A 90 -17.80 -28.72 11.16
C VAL A 90 -16.55 -28.67 12.02
N ALA A 91 -15.89 -29.81 12.24
CA ALA A 91 -14.62 -29.88 12.96
C ALA A 91 -13.52 -29.04 12.28
N ASP A 92 -13.45 -29.07 10.94
CA ASP A 92 -12.51 -28.29 10.14
C ASP A 92 -12.69 -26.77 10.31
N LEU A 93 -13.93 -26.31 10.48
CA LEU A 93 -14.20 -24.90 10.79
C LEU A 93 -13.79 -24.57 12.22
N LEU A 94 -14.17 -25.40 13.20
CA LEU A 94 -13.85 -25.18 14.61
C LEU A 94 -12.34 -25.17 14.88
N ILE A 95 -11.57 -26.05 14.24
CA ILE A 95 -10.12 -26.07 14.42
C ILE A 95 -9.47 -24.82 13.83
N LYS A 96 -9.93 -24.34 12.67
CA LYS A 96 -9.48 -23.07 12.06
C LYS A 96 -9.77 -21.87 12.96
N MET A 97 -10.99 -21.78 13.50
CA MET A 97 -11.35 -20.75 14.48
C MET A 97 -10.44 -20.79 15.71
N LYS A 98 -10.19 -21.99 16.26
CA LYS A 98 -9.33 -22.18 17.44
C LYS A 98 -7.88 -21.77 17.16
N MET A 99 -7.31 -22.22 16.03
CA MET A 99 -5.94 -21.86 15.63
C MET A 99 -5.76 -20.34 15.53
N ARG A 100 -6.69 -19.64 14.87
CA ARG A 100 -6.66 -18.17 14.78
C ARG A 100 -6.71 -17.49 16.15
N CYS A 101 -7.55 -17.99 17.05
CA CYS A 101 -7.69 -17.47 18.40
C CYS A 101 -6.40 -17.67 19.23
N GLU A 102 -5.76 -18.83 19.13
CA GLU A 102 -4.49 -19.10 19.83
C GLU A 102 -3.32 -18.29 19.24
N ALA A 103 -3.18 -18.28 17.91
CA ALA A 103 -2.14 -17.52 17.23
C ALA A 103 -2.28 -16.02 17.49
N GLY A 104 -3.49 -15.47 17.35
CA GLY A 104 -3.77 -14.07 17.61
C GLY A 104 -3.51 -13.70 19.08
N ARG A 105 -3.85 -14.59 20.02
CA ARG A 105 -3.58 -14.37 21.45
C ARG A 105 -2.09 -14.30 21.73
N ALA A 106 -1.30 -15.25 21.22
CA ALA A 106 0.15 -15.27 21.42
C ALA A 106 0.80 -14.01 20.83
N LEU A 107 0.40 -13.63 19.61
CA LEU A 107 0.91 -12.44 18.93
C LEU A 107 0.53 -11.15 19.68
N THR A 108 -0.71 -11.05 20.16
CA THR A 108 -1.17 -9.90 20.95
C THR A 108 -0.41 -9.80 22.28
N TRP A 109 -0.18 -10.90 22.99
CA TRP A 109 0.62 -10.85 24.24
C TRP A 109 2.06 -10.42 23.98
N LYS A 110 2.68 -10.92 22.90
CA LYS A 110 4.02 -10.47 22.48
C LYS A 110 4.02 -8.96 22.25
N ALA A 111 3.05 -8.46 21.48
CA ALA A 111 2.90 -7.04 21.18
C ALA A 111 2.66 -6.17 22.43
N CYS A 112 1.80 -6.61 23.34
CA CYS A 112 1.59 -5.86 24.58
C CYS A 112 2.84 -5.89 25.49
N SER A 113 3.61 -6.99 25.48
CA SER A 113 4.85 -7.10 26.27
C SER A 113 6.01 -6.26 25.75
N SER A 114 5.99 -5.87 24.47
CA SER A 114 7.01 -5.03 23.83
C SER A 114 6.74 -3.54 24.01
N LEU A 115 5.54 -3.14 24.47
CA LEU A 115 5.21 -1.73 24.75
C LEU A 115 6.27 -1.08 25.67
N GLY A 116 6.75 0.10 25.26
CA GLY A 116 7.85 0.80 25.92
C GLY A 116 9.25 0.48 25.39
N ARG A 117 9.39 -0.52 24.49
CA ARG A 117 10.64 -0.84 23.77
C ARG A 117 10.51 -0.50 22.29
N VAL A 118 10.81 0.73 21.92
CA VAL A 118 10.87 1.15 20.50
C VAL A 118 12.21 0.75 19.88
N PRO A 119 12.27 0.28 18.61
CA PRO A 119 11.17 0.18 17.63
C PRO A 119 10.36 -1.12 17.68
N GLU A 120 10.78 -2.12 18.46
CA GLU A 120 10.18 -3.46 18.55
C GLU A 120 8.65 -3.42 18.83
N ALA A 121 8.22 -2.47 19.66
CA ALA A 121 6.81 -2.24 19.99
C ALA A 121 5.96 -1.94 18.76
N ALA A 122 6.40 -1.02 17.89
CA ALA A 122 5.63 -0.57 16.72
C ALA A 122 5.39 -1.69 15.73
N GLU A 123 6.43 -2.46 15.40
CA GLU A 123 6.31 -3.60 14.49
C GLU A 123 5.34 -4.65 15.05
N THR A 124 5.56 -5.07 16.30
CA THR A 124 4.80 -6.17 16.88
C THR A 124 3.33 -5.83 17.14
N THR A 125 3.00 -4.59 17.51
CA THR A 125 1.60 -4.14 17.68
C THR A 125 0.87 -4.01 16.36
N HIS A 126 1.52 -3.51 15.30
CA HIS A 126 0.92 -3.46 13.97
C HIS A 126 0.66 -4.87 13.40
N LEU A 127 1.63 -5.79 13.55
CA LEU A 127 1.44 -7.19 13.17
C LEU A 127 0.26 -7.82 13.92
N ALA A 128 0.17 -7.60 15.24
CA ALA A 128 -0.95 -8.09 16.04
C ALA A 128 -2.29 -7.52 15.58
N LYS A 129 -2.36 -6.21 15.31
CA LYS A 129 -3.57 -5.53 14.85
C LYS A 129 -4.05 -6.08 13.52
N ILE A 130 -3.18 -6.13 12.52
CA ILE A 130 -3.51 -6.58 11.16
C ILE A 130 -3.97 -8.03 11.21
N PHE A 131 -3.12 -8.91 11.75
CA PHE A 131 -3.42 -10.34 11.82
C PHE A 131 -4.72 -10.62 12.57
N CYS A 132 -4.90 -10.06 13.78
CA CYS A 132 -6.04 -10.40 14.60
C CYS A 132 -7.35 -9.80 14.05
N SER A 133 -7.33 -8.55 13.56
CA SER A 133 -8.54 -7.89 13.05
C SER A 133 -9.13 -8.59 11.82
N GLU A 134 -8.29 -9.04 10.89
CA GLU A 134 -8.75 -9.81 9.71
C GLU A 134 -9.24 -11.20 10.10
N ASN A 135 -8.49 -11.87 10.97
CA ASN A 135 -8.85 -13.20 11.44
C ASN A 135 -10.12 -13.19 12.30
N ALA A 136 -10.46 -12.07 12.97
CA ALA A 136 -11.72 -11.91 13.67
C ALA A 136 -12.92 -11.98 12.71
N VAL A 137 -12.86 -11.30 11.56
CA VAL A 137 -13.92 -11.36 10.54
C VAL A 137 -14.07 -12.79 10.03
N GLN A 138 -12.96 -13.44 9.67
CA GLN A 138 -12.98 -14.82 9.16
C GLN A 138 -13.53 -15.81 10.19
N CYS A 139 -13.15 -15.67 11.46
CA CYS A 139 -13.65 -16.50 12.55
C CYS A 139 -15.18 -16.37 12.71
N VAL A 140 -15.74 -15.17 12.57
CA VAL A 140 -17.21 -14.98 12.61
C VAL A 140 -17.89 -15.66 11.42
N ILE A 141 -17.34 -15.52 10.22
CA ILE A 141 -17.89 -16.16 9.01
C ILE A 141 -17.85 -17.69 9.14
N GLU A 142 -16.78 -18.27 9.65
CA GLU A 142 -16.68 -19.71 9.91
C GLU A 142 -17.69 -20.18 10.96
N GLY A 143 -17.90 -19.39 12.01
CA GLY A 143 -18.93 -19.64 13.01
C GLY A 143 -20.34 -19.65 12.40
N ILE A 144 -20.65 -18.67 11.54
CA ILE A 144 -21.90 -18.60 10.79
C ILE A 144 -22.05 -19.84 9.90
N ASN A 145 -21.00 -20.25 9.18
CA ASN A 145 -21.05 -21.42 8.30
C ASN A 145 -21.25 -22.73 9.06
N ALA A 146 -20.64 -22.90 10.23
CA ALA A 146 -20.83 -24.07 11.08
C ALA A 146 -22.27 -24.16 11.64
N VAL A 147 -22.87 -23.02 11.99
CA VAL A 147 -24.23 -22.93 12.54
C VAL A 147 -25.31 -22.83 11.44
N GLY A 148 -24.94 -22.50 10.21
CA GLY A 148 -25.85 -22.34 9.07
C GLY A 148 -26.92 -21.27 9.28
N VAL A 149 -28.08 -21.41 8.62
CA VAL A 149 -29.16 -20.39 8.61
C VAL A 149 -29.62 -19.93 10.01
N GLN A 150 -29.48 -20.78 11.03
CA GLN A 150 -29.81 -20.40 12.41
C GLN A 150 -28.94 -19.24 12.93
N ALA A 151 -27.68 -19.13 12.49
CA ALA A 151 -26.79 -18.04 12.88
C ALA A 151 -27.34 -16.66 12.50
N TYR A 152 -28.18 -16.60 11.47
CA TYR A 152 -28.81 -15.37 11.00
C TYR A 152 -29.95 -14.88 11.90
N GLN A 153 -30.42 -15.72 12.84
CA GLN A 153 -31.44 -15.30 13.81
C GLN A 153 -30.80 -14.43 14.90
N ALA A 154 -31.45 -13.31 15.23
CA ALA A 154 -30.96 -12.35 16.22
C ALA A 154 -30.56 -12.99 17.56
N LYS A 155 -31.29 -14.01 18.02
CA LYS A 155 -31.02 -14.70 19.31
C LYS A 155 -29.64 -15.35 19.40
N PHE A 156 -29.03 -15.73 18.27
CA PHE A 156 -27.71 -16.35 18.24
C PHE A 156 -26.57 -15.33 18.13
N GLN A 157 -26.87 -14.04 17.96
CA GLN A 157 -25.92 -12.92 18.09
C GLN A 157 -24.72 -12.89 17.10
N TYR A 158 -24.63 -13.81 16.13
CA TYR A 158 -23.54 -13.77 15.13
C TYR A 158 -23.55 -12.50 14.29
N GLY A 159 -24.73 -11.94 13.97
CA GLY A 159 -24.84 -10.67 13.27
C GLY A 159 -24.25 -9.49 14.05
N VAL A 160 -24.35 -9.50 15.39
CA VAL A 160 -23.71 -8.48 16.25
C VAL A 160 -22.19 -8.63 16.18
N LEU A 161 -21.68 -9.86 16.35
CA LEU A 161 -20.25 -10.13 16.26
C LEU A 161 -19.67 -9.77 14.89
N LEU A 162 -20.42 -10.01 13.80
CA LEU A 162 -19.99 -9.66 12.46
C LEU A 162 -19.85 -8.14 12.30
N ASN A 163 -20.88 -7.39 12.69
CA ASN A 163 -20.87 -5.93 12.62
C ASN A 163 -19.76 -5.30 13.47
N ASP A 164 -19.46 -5.88 14.64
CA ASP A 164 -18.35 -5.42 15.47
C ASP A 164 -16.99 -5.79 14.85
N ALA A 165 -16.86 -6.99 14.29
CA ALA A 165 -15.61 -7.50 13.71
C ALA A 165 -15.18 -6.74 12.45
N VAL A 166 -16.11 -6.42 11.54
CA VAL A 166 -15.78 -5.76 10.26
C VAL A 166 -15.24 -4.34 10.44
N CYS A 167 -15.42 -3.74 11.60
CA CYS A 167 -14.85 -2.43 11.91
C CYS A 167 -13.35 -2.52 12.29
N LEU A 168 -12.91 -3.62 12.92
CA LEU A 168 -11.55 -3.76 13.45
C LEU A 168 -10.43 -3.57 12.41
N PRO A 169 -10.56 -4.04 11.15
CA PRO A 169 -9.54 -3.78 10.12
C PRO A 169 -9.50 -2.34 9.63
N ILE A 170 -10.50 -1.51 9.96
CA ILE A 170 -10.71 -0.18 9.38
C ILE A 170 -10.22 0.92 10.33
N PHE A 171 -10.59 0.86 11.61
CA PHE A 171 -10.19 1.88 12.57
C PHE A 171 -8.76 1.61 13.10
N ASP A 172 -8.21 2.62 13.79
CA ASP A 172 -6.86 2.58 14.35
C ASP A 172 -5.75 2.38 13.31
N GLY A 173 -5.90 3.03 12.15
CA GLY A 173 -5.03 2.84 10.99
C GLY A 173 -5.44 1.63 10.16
N GLY A 174 -6.27 1.84 9.14
CA GLY A 174 -6.85 0.75 8.36
C GLY A 174 -5.81 -0.16 7.68
N ASN A 175 -6.13 -1.44 7.50
CA ASN A 175 -5.24 -2.44 6.89
C ASN A 175 -5.01 -2.23 5.37
N LYS A 176 -5.42 -1.08 4.82
CA LYS A 176 -5.45 -0.80 3.37
C LYS A 176 -4.08 -0.79 2.71
N TRP A 177 -3.01 -0.65 3.47
CA TRP A 177 -1.68 -1.00 3.02
C TRP A 177 -1.46 -2.46 3.37
N ASN A 178 -1.87 -3.35 2.47
CA ASN A 178 -1.63 -4.78 2.68
C ASN A 178 -0.12 -5.02 2.84
N PRO A 179 0.32 -6.09 3.52
CA PRO A 179 1.75 -6.36 3.72
C PRO A 179 2.57 -6.34 2.43
N ALA A 180 2.01 -6.79 1.30
CA ALA A 180 2.67 -6.71 0.00
C ALA A 180 2.84 -5.26 -0.50
N SER A 181 1.89 -4.36 -0.26
CA SER A 181 2.03 -2.93 -0.54
C SER A 181 3.01 -2.26 0.43
N ALA A 182 3.07 -2.70 1.68
CA ALA A 182 4.08 -2.23 2.63
C ALA A 182 5.49 -2.76 2.29
N ASP A 183 5.60 -3.98 1.75
CA ASP A 183 6.86 -4.60 1.30
C ASP A 183 7.37 -4.01 -0.01
N VAL A 184 6.47 -3.58 -0.91
CA VAL A 184 6.82 -2.95 -2.20
C VAL A 184 7.05 -1.45 -2.06
N PHE A 185 6.31 -0.78 -1.16
CA PHE A 185 6.49 0.64 -0.86
C PHE A 185 6.94 0.89 0.58
N PRO A 186 8.02 0.24 1.09
CA PRO A 186 8.45 0.43 2.46
C PRO A 186 9.06 1.82 2.58
N ARG A 187 8.26 2.79 3.01
CA ARG A 187 8.76 4.09 3.48
C ARG A 187 9.44 3.88 4.83
N THR A 188 10.67 3.38 4.79
CA THR A 188 11.52 3.20 5.98
C THR A 188 12.07 4.52 6.49
N ARG A 189 12.18 5.54 5.61
CA ARG A 189 12.60 6.90 5.94
C ARG A 189 12.03 7.91 4.97
N TYR A 190 11.32 8.93 5.47
CA TYR A 190 10.77 10.00 4.64
C TYR A 190 10.96 11.36 5.30
N GLU A 191 12.04 12.04 4.91
CA GLU A 191 12.41 13.35 5.45
C GLU A 191 12.06 14.48 4.47
N PRO A 192 11.98 15.74 4.91
CA PRO A 192 11.74 16.89 4.02
C PRO A 192 12.70 16.97 2.84
N GLU A 193 13.95 16.54 3.02
CA GLU A 193 15.00 16.46 2.00
C GLU A 193 14.70 15.46 0.87
N HIS A 194 13.85 14.46 1.12
CA HIS A 194 13.41 13.49 0.10
C HIS A 194 12.26 14.01 -0.78
N ARG A 195 11.71 15.19 -0.51
CA ARG A 195 10.64 15.79 -1.35
C ARG A 195 11.23 16.33 -2.64
N LEU A 196 10.50 16.22 -3.76
CA LEU A 196 10.97 16.63 -5.08
C LEU A 196 11.59 18.04 -5.12
N PRO A 197 10.99 19.11 -4.52
CA PRO A 197 11.62 20.43 -4.52
C PRO A 197 12.95 20.47 -3.77
N ALA A 198 13.09 19.72 -2.67
CA ALA A 198 14.32 19.68 -1.90
C ALA A 198 15.41 18.86 -2.61
N ALA A 199 15.04 17.75 -3.25
CA ALA A 199 15.94 16.93 -4.05
C ALA A 199 16.49 17.71 -5.26
N ILE A 200 15.65 18.44 -5.99
CA ILE A 200 16.08 19.32 -7.10
C ILE A 200 17.02 20.42 -6.57
N LYS A 201 16.69 21.02 -5.41
CA LYS A 201 17.54 22.01 -4.75
C LYS A 201 18.90 21.45 -4.34
N ALA A 202 18.96 20.20 -3.87
CA ALA A 202 20.21 19.54 -3.53
C ALA A 202 21.10 19.30 -4.77
N ALA A 203 20.51 19.15 -5.95
CA ALA A 203 21.22 19.09 -7.23
C ALA A 203 21.69 20.48 -7.74
N GLY A 204 21.40 21.57 -7.03
CA GLY A 204 21.82 22.92 -7.39
C GLY A 204 20.83 23.71 -8.27
N TYR A 205 19.60 23.22 -8.42
CA TYR A 205 18.55 23.83 -9.26
C TYR A 205 17.31 24.21 -8.45
N ASP A 206 16.49 25.15 -8.93
CA ASP A 206 15.13 25.34 -8.40
C ASP A 206 14.15 24.45 -9.16
N ILE A 207 13.04 24.04 -8.53
CA ILE A 207 12.00 23.27 -9.23
C ILE A 207 11.43 24.01 -10.45
N LYS A 208 11.48 25.35 -10.45
CA LYS A 208 11.09 26.19 -11.60
C LYS A 208 12.07 26.11 -12.78
N ASP A 209 13.27 25.57 -12.57
CA ASP A 209 14.27 25.40 -13.64
C ASP A 209 13.98 24.18 -14.51
N VAL A 210 13.12 23.26 -14.05
CA VAL A 210 12.72 22.06 -14.80
C VAL A 210 12.11 22.46 -16.14
N LYS A 211 12.65 21.89 -17.23
CA LYS A 211 12.24 22.18 -18.61
C LYS A 211 11.37 21.11 -19.24
N ALA A 212 11.38 19.91 -18.69
CA ALA A 212 10.56 18.80 -19.12
C ALA A 212 10.50 17.77 -17.99
N VAL A 213 9.40 17.02 -17.94
CA VAL A 213 9.25 15.83 -17.10
C VAL A 213 9.14 14.63 -18.03
N ILE A 214 9.87 13.56 -17.73
CA ILE A 214 9.85 12.32 -18.51
C ILE A 214 9.24 11.24 -17.62
N MET A 215 8.10 10.69 -18.06
CA MET A 215 7.44 9.60 -17.36
C MET A 215 7.86 8.26 -17.97
N GLY A 216 8.55 7.45 -17.17
CA GLY A 216 8.82 6.06 -17.54
C GLY A 216 7.52 5.25 -17.61
N HIS A 217 6.65 5.41 -16.62
CA HIS A 217 5.26 4.95 -16.64
C HIS A 217 4.44 5.73 -15.59
N LEU A 218 3.14 5.45 -15.43
CA LEU A 218 2.22 6.31 -14.65
C LEU A 218 1.70 5.68 -13.34
N HIS A 219 2.35 4.65 -12.79
CA HIS A 219 2.02 4.19 -11.45
C HIS A 219 2.25 5.26 -10.39
N LEU A 220 1.58 5.12 -9.24
CA LEU A 220 1.51 6.10 -8.15
C LEU A 220 2.87 6.63 -7.66
N ASP A 221 3.90 5.81 -7.68
CA ASP A 221 5.23 6.06 -7.18
C ASP A 221 6.15 6.68 -8.23
N HIS A 222 5.72 6.66 -9.50
CA HIS A 222 6.37 7.36 -10.61
C HIS A 222 5.68 8.68 -10.93
N ALA A 223 4.34 8.69 -10.98
CA ALA A 223 3.51 9.87 -11.26
C ALA A 223 3.37 10.82 -10.05
N GLY A 224 3.77 10.38 -8.85
CA GLY A 224 3.83 11.25 -7.68
C GLY A 224 4.81 12.41 -7.88
N GLY A 225 4.41 13.62 -7.49
CA GLY A 225 5.21 14.84 -7.68
C GLY A 225 4.77 15.69 -8.87
N LEU A 226 3.92 15.16 -9.77
CA LEU A 226 3.35 15.93 -10.88
C LEU A 226 2.51 17.13 -10.40
N GLU A 227 2.02 17.11 -9.16
CA GLU A 227 1.32 18.25 -8.56
C GLU A 227 2.14 19.55 -8.54
N HIS A 228 3.47 19.45 -8.58
CA HIS A 228 4.36 20.60 -8.65
C HIS A 228 4.37 21.31 -10.00
N PHE A 229 3.86 20.65 -11.05
CA PHE A 229 3.84 21.15 -12.43
C PHE A 229 2.43 21.51 -12.90
N LEU A 230 1.44 21.47 -12.02
CA LEU A 230 0.07 21.91 -12.30
C LEU A 230 0.05 23.39 -12.72
N ASN A 231 -0.64 23.67 -13.81
CA ASN A 231 -0.81 24.98 -14.43
C ASN A 231 0.52 25.65 -14.82
N THR A 232 1.51 24.82 -15.19
CA THR A 232 2.78 25.27 -15.78
C THR A 232 2.85 24.85 -17.24
N ASP A 233 3.69 25.52 -18.03
CA ASP A 233 3.94 25.15 -19.43
C ASP A 233 4.97 24.00 -19.57
N VAL A 234 5.43 23.41 -18.46
CA VAL A 234 6.45 22.34 -18.49
C VAL A 234 5.88 21.09 -19.16
N PRO A 235 6.42 20.64 -20.30
CA PRO A 235 5.93 19.45 -21.00
C PRO A 235 6.21 18.17 -20.19
N ILE A 236 5.20 17.31 -20.11
CA ILE A 236 5.26 16.00 -19.46
C ILE A 236 5.18 14.92 -20.54
N TYR A 237 6.33 14.33 -20.86
CA TYR A 237 6.47 13.30 -21.88
C TYR A 237 6.08 11.94 -21.33
N VAL A 238 5.19 11.25 -22.03
CA VAL A 238 4.74 9.90 -21.68
C VAL A 238 4.37 9.13 -22.94
N HIS A 239 4.59 7.82 -22.96
CA HIS A 239 4.16 7.02 -24.11
C HIS A 239 2.63 6.98 -24.21
N GLU A 240 2.10 7.03 -25.44
CA GLU A 240 0.67 7.11 -25.71
C GLU A 240 -0.09 5.89 -25.15
N GLU A 241 0.49 4.69 -25.27
CA GLU A 241 -0.12 3.47 -24.71
C GLU A 241 -0.16 3.49 -23.19
N GLU A 242 0.85 4.09 -22.53
CA GLU A 242 0.82 4.24 -21.07
C GLU A 242 -0.26 5.22 -20.65
N PHE A 243 -0.35 6.37 -21.33
CA PHE A 243 -1.34 7.40 -21.03
C PHE A 243 -2.77 6.86 -21.19
N LYS A 244 -3.06 6.16 -22.29
CA LYS A 244 -4.36 5.52 -22.52
C LYS A 244 -4.66 4.46 -21.46
N HIS A 245 -3.69 3.60 -21.14
CA HIS A 245 -3.87 2.54 -20.17
C HIS A 245 -4.12 3.10 -18.77
N ALA A 246 -3.36 4.12 -18.36
CA ALA A 246 -3.53 4.83 -17.10
C ALA A 246 -4.92 5.48 -16.98
N CYS A 247 -5.39 6.15 -18.04
CA CYS A 247 -6.74 6.72 -18.10
C CYS A 247 -7.83 5.63 -17.97
N TRP A 248 -7.67 4.52 -18.69
CA TRP A 248 -8.59 3.39 -18.61
C TRP A 248 -8.59 2.75 -17.21
N GLY A 249 -7.41 2.49 -16.65
CA GLY A 249 -7.22 1.85 -15.34
C GLY A 249 -7.82 2.70 -14.22
N ALA A 250 -7.52 3.99 -14.21
CA ALA A 250 -8.05 4.96 -13.26
C ALA A 250 -9.58 5.15 -13.42
N GLY A 251 -10.06 5.28 -14.67
CA GLY A 251 -11.49 5.54 -14.95
C GLY A 251 -12.40 4.35 -14.68
N THR A 252 -11.94 3.13 -14.95
CA THR A 252 -12.71 1.89 -14.72
C THR A 252 -12.52 1.32 -13.31
N LYS A 253 -11.50 1.79 -12.58
CA LYS A 253 -11.03 1.22 -11.31
C LYS A 253 -10.50 -0.22 -11.43
N ALA A 254 -10.19 -0.69 -12.64
CA ALA A 254 -9.62 -2.01 -12.86
C ALA A 254 -8.24 -2.16 -12.20
N GLU A 255 -7.51 -1.05 -12.06
CA GLU A 255 -6.18 -0.98 -11.44
C GLU A 255 -6.15 0.02 -10.29
N GLU A 256 -7.25 0.03 -9.50
CA GLU A 256 -7.39 0.87 -8.32
C GLU A 256 -6.23 0.61 -7.34
N GLY A 257 -5.42 1.63 -7.11
CA GLY A 257 -4.24 1.56 -6.27
C GLY A 257 -2.93 1.68 -7.04
N SER A 258 -2.87 1.31 -8.32
CA SER A 258 -1.68 1.50 -9.17
C SER A 258 -1.74 2.82 -9.93
N TYR A 259 -2.86 3.11 -10.58
CA TYR A 259 -3.12 4.39 -11.25
C TYR A 259 -4.08 5.25 -10.44
N LEU A 260 -3.61 6.43 -10.02
CA LEU A 260 -4.41 7.35 -9.19
C LEU A 260 -5.02 8.46 -10.06
N PRO A 261 -6.36 8.64 -10.05
CA PRO A 261 -7.01 9.71 -10.80
C PRO A 261 -6.48 11.11 -10.48
N ASP A 262 -6.09 11.34 -9.22
CA ASP A 262 -5.57 12.64 -8.76
C ASP A 262 -4.22 13.01 -9.40
N TYR A 263 -3.47 12.02 -9.91
CA TYR A 263 -2.19 12.25 -10.62
C TYR A 263 -2.38 12.36 -12.13
N LEU A 264 -3.61 12.18 -12.64
CA LEU A 264 -3.96 12.19 -14.06
C LEU A 264 -5.10 13.15 -14.35
N PRO A 265 -5.00 14.45 -13.95
CA PRO A 265 -6.03 15.41 -14.29
C PRO A 265 -6.11 15.58 -15.82
N LEU A 266 -7.31 15.40 -16.36
CA LEU A 266 -7.62 15.53 -17.78
C LEU A 266 -8.28 16.88 -18.11
N ASP A 267 -8.16 17.86 -17.21
CA ASP A 267 -8.75 19.19 -17.31
C ASP A 267 -7.82 20.22 -17.99
N GLY A 268 -6.64 19.79 -18.45
CA GLY A 268 -5.62 20.64 -19.07
C GLY A 268 -4.67 21.32 -18.07
N SER A 269 -4.76 21.01 -16.78
CA SER A 269 -3.82 21.53 -15.77
C SER A 269 -2.40 20.97 -15.89
N LEU A 270 -2.19 19.87 -16.60
CA LEU A 270 -0.86 19.33 -16.92
C LEU A 270 -0.63 19.36 -18.43
N ASN A 271 0.55 19.81 -18.85
CA ASN A 271 0.95 19.88 -20.26
C ASN A 271 1.46 18.52 -20.76
N TRP A 272 0.54 17.58 -20.97
CA TRP A 272 0.85 16.24 -21.48
C TRP A 272 1.37 16.27 -22.93
N GLN A 273 2.49 15.59 -23.18
CA GLN A 273 3.10 15.41 -24.50
C GLN A 273 3.27 13.91 -24.78
N THR A 274 2.34 13.32 -25.53
CA THR A 274 2.37 11.89 -25.84
C THR A 274 3.15 11.59 -27.12
N PHE A 275 3.82 10.43 -27.15
CA PHE A 275 4.44 9.87 -28.35
C PHE A 275 4.10 8.39 -28.49
N ASN A 276 4.09 7.86 -29.71
CA ASN A 276 3.65 6.49 -30.01
C ASN A 276 4.72 5.63 -30.69
N ASP A 277 5.86 6.21 -31.06
CA ASP A 277 6.99 5.49 -31.61
C ASP A 277 7.64 4.61 -30.53
N SER A 278 8.22 3.48 -30.96
CA SER A 278 8.96 2.59 -30.06
C SER A 278 10.23 3.23 -29.49
N GLN A 279 10.70 4.32 -30.09
CA GLN A 279 11.86 5.09 -29.68
C GLN A 279 11.57 6.58 -29.91
N LEU A 280 11.95 7.42 -28.93
CA LEU A 280 11.92 8.87 -29.06
C LEU A 280 13.29 9.44 -28.67
N ASP A 281 13.96 10.08 -29.62
CA ASP A 281 15.15 10.89 -29.35
C ASP A 281 14.68 12.27 -28.85
N LEU A 282 14.59 12.43 -27.53
CA LEU A 282 14.00 13.62 -26.91
C LEU A 282 14.89 14.85 -27.07
N CYS A 283 16.19 14.67 -26.83
CA CYS A 283 17.21 15.69 -27.06
C CYS A 283 18.57 15.01 -27.26
N THR A 284 19.60 15.79 -27.61
CA THR A 284 20.96 15.25 -27.72
C THR A 284 21.36 14.54 -26.43
N GLY A 285 21.65 13.25 -26.54
CA GLY A 285 22.07 12.41 -25.43
C GLY A 285 20.95 11.72 -24.64
N ILE A 286 19.67 12.02 -24.86
CA ILE A 286 18.55 11.35 -24.18
C ILE A 286 17.63 10.69 -25.20
N THR A 287 17.51 9.38 -25.10
CA THR A 287 16.61 8.55 -25.92
C THR A 287 15.71 7.71 -25.03
N LEU A 288 14.40 7.75 -25.30
CA LEU A 288 13.41 6.90 -24.63
C LEU A 288 13.12 5.68 -25.51
N HIS A 289 13.01 4.51 -24.90
CA HIS A 289 12.66 3.27 -25.60
C HIS A 289 11.45 2.62 -24.96
N LEU A 290 10.44 2.29 -25.76
CA LEU A 290 9.28 1.52 -25.33
C LEU A 290 9.74 0.09 -24.95
N CYS A 291 9.46 -0.30 -23.71
CA CYS A 291 9.83 -1.59 -23.12
C CYS A 291 8.62 -2.13 -22.32
N PRO A 292 7.60 -2.65 -23.02
CA PRO A 292 6.36 -3.06 -22.36
C PRO A 292 6.58 -4.33 -21.54
N GLY A 293 5.69 -4.55 -20.57
CA GLY A 293 5.63 -5.79 -19.79
C GLY A 293 5.23 -5.55 -18.35
N HIS A 294 5.91 -4.64 -17.66
CA HIS A 294 5.47 -4.14 -16.36
C HIS A 294 4.14 -3.39 -16.51
N THR A 295 4.11 -2.38 -17.38
CA THR A 295 2.89 -1.79 -17.92
C THR A 295 2.91 -1.83 -19.45
N PRO A 296 1.77 -1.64 -20.14
CA PRO A 296 1.72 -1.67 -21.60
C PRO A 296 2.53 -0.58 -22.31
N GLY A 297 2.79 0.55 -21.64
CA GLY A 297 3.53 1.67 -22.23
C GLY A 297 4.80 2.07 -21.47
N LEU A 298 5.36 1.19 -20.64
CA LEU A 298 6.60 1.48 -19.92
C LEU A 298 7.73 1.86 -20.87
N CYS A 299 8.43 2.96 -20.57
CA CYS A 299 9.61 3.42 -21.28
C CYS A 299 10.84 3.42 -20.38
N ILE A 300 11.94 2.85 -20.89
CA ILE A 300 13.28 3.04 -20.31
C ILE A 300 13.93 4.29 -20.90
N MET A 301 14.90 4.85 -20.19
CA MET A 301 15.65 6.03 -20.65
C MET A 301 17.13 5.70 -20.80
N GLN A 302 17.65 5.90 -22.01
CA GLN A 302 19.08 5.86 -22.32
C GLN A 302 19.64 7.29 -22.26
N VAL A 303 20.73 7.47 -21.51
CA VAL A 303 21.46 8.74 -21.37
C VAL A 303 22.90 8.53 -21.81
N ASN A 304 23.34 9.21 -22.86
CA ASN A 304 24.70 9.13 -23.39
C ASN A 304 25.49 10.37 -22.95
N LEU A 305 26.42 10.18 -22.02
CA LEU A 305 27.27 11.24 -21.47
C LEU A 305 28.66 11.22 -22.12
N PRO A 306 29.18 12.37 -22.61
CA PRO A 306 30.49 12.45 -23.25
C PRO A 306 31.67 11.90 -22.46
N GLN A 307 31.70 12.03 -21.13
CA GLN A 307 32.86 11.62 -20.31
C GLN A 307 32.56 10.34 -19.52
N ASP A 308 31.33 10.17 -19.06
CA ASP A 308 30.95 9.07 -18.18
C ASP A 308 30.28 7.89 -18.90
N GLY A 309 30.11 7.97 -20.22
CA GLY A 309 29.58 6.89 -21.04
C GLY A 309 28.06 6.80 -21.01
N THR A 310 27.52 5.60 -21.28
CA THR A 310 26.07 5.42 -21.43
C THR A 310 25.45 4.86 -20.15
N PHE A 311 24.33 5.44 -19.74
CA PHE A 311 23.49 4.98 -18.65
C PHE A 311 22.12 4.56 -19.21
N ILE A 312 21.57 3.46 -18.72
CA ILE A 312 20.20 3.02 -19.04
C ILE A 312 19.43 2.91 -17.74
N TRP A 313 18.49 3.84 -17.55
CA TRP A 313 17.50 3.79 -16.48
C TRP A 313 16.36 2.88 -16.92
N THR A 314 16.25 1.74 -16.26
CA THR A 314 15.29 0.71 -16.65
C THR A 314 13.91 0.94 -16.08
N THR A 315 13.71 1.99 -15.27
CA THR A 315 12.46 2.23 -14.51
C THR A 315 12.01 0.89 -13.88
N ASP A 316 10.73 0.54 -14.00
CA ASP A 316 10.16 -0.71 -13.52
C ASP A 316 10.18 -1.84 -14.54
N GLN A 317 11.05 -1.80 -15.56
CA GLN A 317 11.37 -3.05 -16.25
C GLN A 317 12.13 -4.00 -15.29
N PHE A 318 12.95 -3.44 -14.40
CA PHE A 318 13.61 -4.16 -13.29
C PHE A 318 13.57 -3.27 -12.05
N HIS A 319 12.91 -3.73 -10.97
CA HIS A 319 12.89 -2.98 -9.71
C HIS A 319 14.27 -3.02 -9.04
N VAL A 320 14.87 -4.21 -8.96
CA VAL A 320 16.18 -4.45 -8.35
C VAL A 320 17.09 -5.27 -9.25
N ARG A 321 18.40 -5.22 -8.99
CA ARG A 321 19.42 -5.95 -9.75
C ARG A 321 19.08 -7.43 -9.93
N GLU A 322 18.50 -8.07 -8.94
CA GLU A 322 18.12 -9.48 -9.01
C GLU A 322 17.08 -9.78 -10.09
N ASN A 323 16.16 -8.85 -10.40
CA ASN A 323 15.21 -9.03 -11.49
C ASN A 323 15.97 -9.20 -12.82
N TYR A 324 17.03 -8.40 -13.00
CA TYR A 324 17.87 -8.42 -14.19
C TYR A 324 18.78 -9.66 -14.24
N GLU A 325 19.50 -9.95 -13.15
CA GLU A 325 20.50 -11.03 -13.11
C GLU A 325 19.87 -12.42 -13.11
N LYS A 326 18.80 -12.62 -12.33
CA LYS A 326 18.10 -13.91 -12.23
C LYS A 326 17.02 -14.08 -13.28
N ASN A 327 16.80 -13.06 -14.11
CA ASN A 327 15.77 -13.06 -15.16
C ASN A 327 14.37 -13.33 -14.57
N HIS A 328 14.09 -12.76 -13.41
CA HIS A 328 12.85 -12.98 -12.65
C HIS A 328 11.94 -11.76 -12.76
N ALA A 329 10.80 -11.95 -13.44
CA ALA A 329 9.78 -10.94 -13.62
C ALA A 329 9.06 -10.58 -12.31
N GLN A 330 8.40 -9.42 -12.31
CA GLN A 330 7.79 -8.84 -11.11
C GLN A 330 6.42 -9.44 -10.81
N GLY A 331 6.37 -10.65 -10.26
CA GLY A 331 5.20 -11.28 -9.64
C GLY A 331 3.83 -10.76 -10.09
N TRP A 332 3.07 -10.18 -9.15
CA TRP A 332 1.71 -9.67 -9.38
C TRP A 332 1.66 -8.26 -10.01
N LEU A 333 2.79 -7.56 -10.09
CA LEU A 333 2.88 -6.22 -10.70
C LEU A 333 3.09 -6.27 -12.22
N LEU A 334 3.43 -7.44 -12.75
CA LEU A 334 3.62 -7.69 -14.17
C LEU A 334 2.28 -7.77 -14.92
N ARG A 335 2.13 -7.02 -16.01
CA ARG A 335 0.94 -7.08 -16.88
C ARG A 335 1.08 -8.05 -18.04
N ASP A 336 2.26 -8.16 -18.63
CA ASP A 336 2.53 -9.11 -19.70
C ASP A 336 3.94 -9.70 -19.64
N HIS A 337 4.02 -11.00 -19.37
CA HIS A 337 5.29 -11.69 -19.21
C HIS A 337 6.07 -11.83 -20.53
N LYS A 338 5.38 -12.01 -21.65
CA LYS A 338 6.06 -12.14 -22.95
C LYS A 338 6.76 -10.83 -23.31
N SER A 339 6.03 -9.71 -23.29
CA SER A 339 6.57 -8.38 -23.53
C SER A 339 7.72 -8.08 -22.60
N TRP A 340 7.59 -8.41 -21.30
CA TRP A 340 8.68 -8.21 -20.34
C TRP A 340 9.95 -8.99 -20.69
N MET A 341 9.82 -10.22 -21.20
CA MET A 341 10.97 -11.01 -21.66
C MET A 341 11.61 -10.39 -22.92
N ASP A 342 10.79 -9.93 -23.86
CA ASP A 342 11.25 -9.30 -25.10
C ASP A 342 11.99 -7.97 -24.80
N SER A 343 11.44 -7.15 -23.90
CA SER A 343 12.04 -5.93 -23.34
C SER A 343 13.34 -6.21 -22.60
N THR A 344 13.38 -7.27 -21.79
CA THR A 344 14.61 -7.71 -21.10
C THR A 344 15.72 -8.05 -22.07
N ASN A 345 15.40 -8.80 -23.14
CA ASN A 345 16.36 -9.16 -24.16
C ASN A 345 16.83 -7.93 -24.96
N PHE A 346 15.94 -6.98 -25.20
CA PHE A 346 16.28 -5.70 -25.83
C PHE A 346 17.25 -4.88 -24.98
N ILE A 347 16.97 -4.69 -23.69
CA ILE A 347 17.86 -3.97 -22.76
C ILE A 347 19.24 -4.63 -22.69
N ARG A 348 19.29 -5.97 -22.63
CA ARG A 348 20.57 -6.71 -22.67
C ARG A 348 21.37 -6.45 -23.94
N ARG A 349 20.69 -6.30 -25.09
CA ARG A 349 21.35 -5.93 -26.36
C ARG A 349 21.85 -4.48 -26.29
N LEU A 350 21.03 -3.54 -25.84
CA LEU A 350 21.44 -2.14 -25.66
C LEU A 350 22.64 -2.01 -24.72
N GLN A 351 22.60 -2.68 -23.57
CA GLN A 351 23.71 -2.67 -22.62
C GLN A 351 25.03 -3.08 -23.27
N ARG A 352 25.02 -4.17 -24.05
CA ARG A 352 26.22 -4.65 -24.76
C ARG A 352 26.68 -3.69 -25.86
N LEU A 353 25.75 -3.14 -26.63
CA LEU A 353 26.06 -2.23 -27.74
C LEU A 353 26.73 -0.93 -27.25
N TYR A 354 26.26 -0.40 -26.13
CA TYR A 354 26.72 0.88 -25.59
C TYR A 354 27.69 0.74 -24.41
N SER A 355 28.04 -0.49 -24.03
CA SER A 355 28.78 -0.79 -22.79
C SER A 355 28.17 -0.05 -21.58
N ALA A 356 26.83 -0.04 -21.51
CA ALA A 356 26.10 0.86 -20.63
C ALA A 356 26.06 0.39 -19.16
N THR A 357 26.05 1.37 -18.26
CA THR A 357 25.72 1.18 -16.85
C THR A 357 24.19 1.11 -16.70
N ILE A 358 23.69 0.03 -16.09
CA ILE A 358 22.26 -0.14 -15.85
C ILE A 358 21.88 0.44 -14.49
N ILE A 359 20.78 1.18 -14.44
CA ILE A 359 20.19 1.72 -13.23
C ILE A 359 18.76 1.19 -13.10
N PHE A 360 18.48 0.51 -11.99
CA PHE A 360 17.20 -0.16 -11.71
C PHE A 360 16.25 0.78 -10.96
N GLY A 361 14.94 0.57 -11.06
CA GLY A 361 13.92 1.52 -10.54
C GLY A 361 13.94 1.75 -9.03
N HIS A 362 14.16 0.70 -8.24
CA HIS A 362 14.06 0.69 -6.78
C HIS A 362 15.29 0.11 -6.07
N ASP A 363 16.45 0.06 -6.75
CA ASP A 363 17.67 -0.54 -6.19
C ASP A 363 18.50 0.48 -5.39
N LEU A 364 18.31 0.47 -4.08
CA LEU A 364 19.00 1.38 -3.16
C LEU A 364 20.53 1.21 -3.20
N GLU A 365 21.02 -0.02 -3.37
CA GLU A 365 22.47 -0.30 -3.37
C GLU A 365 23.12 0.32 -4.61
N VAL A 366 22.53 0.11 -5.79
CA VAL A 366 23.00 0.70 -7.04
C VAL A 366 22.92 2.23 -6.99
N GLY A 367 21.79 2.79 -6.55
CA GLY A 367 21.62 4.23 -6.44
C GLY A 367 22.64 4.87 -5.49
N THR A 368 22.82 4.29 -4.31
CA THR A 368 23.77 4.78 -3.30
C THR A 368 25.20 4.69 -3.79
N ALA A 369 25.59 3.61 -4.47
CA ALA A 369 26.93 3.45 -5.02
C ALA A 369 27.25 4.53 -6.05
N LEU A 370 26.31 4.87 -6.94
CA LEU A 370 26.49 5.92 -7.93
C LEU A 370 26.62 7.31 -7.28
N ILE A 371 25.74 7.62 -6.32
CA ILE A 371 25.77 8.89 -5.59
C ILE A 371 27.10 9.06 -4.82
N GLN A 372 27.64 7.99 -4.24
CA GLN A 372 28.92 8.02 -3.53
C GLN A 372 30.13 8.10 -4.48
N GLN A 373 30.00 7.55 -5.69
CA GLN A 373 31.10 7.50 -6.64
C GLN A 373 31.46 8.89 -7.18
N LYS A 374 30.45 9.71 -7.53
CA LYS A 374 30.66 11.06 -8.07
C LYS A 374 29.54 12.02 -7.66
N PRO A 375 29.85 13.32 -7.43
CA PRO A 375 28.82 14.33 -7.16
C PRO A 375 27.96 14.66 -8.39
N PHE A 376 28.50 14.51 -9.60
CA PHE A 376 27.77 14.65 -10.87
C PHE A 376 28.44 13.80 -11.95
N TYR A 377 27.65 13.40 -12.94
CA TYR A 377 28.08 12.68 -14.14
C TYR A 377 27.92 13.60 -15.37
N GLN A 378 28.86 13.56 -16.32
CA GLN A 378 28.95 14.51 -17.44
C GLN A 378 29.39 13.91 -18.78
#